data_AF-A0A534IWB3-F1
#
_entry.id   AF-A0A534IWB3-F1
#
_cell.length_a   1.000
_cell.length_b   1.000
_cell.length_c   1.000
_cell.angle_alpha   90.00
_cell.angle_beta   90.00
_cell.angle_gamma   90.00
#
_symmetry.space_group_name_H-M   'P 1'
#
loop_
_entity.id
_entity.type
_entity.pdbx_description
1 polymer ?
#
loop_
_entity_poly.entity_id
_entity_poly.type
_entity_poly.pdbx_seq_one_letter_code
_entity_poly.pdbx_strand_id
1 'polypeptide(L)'
;MTSTRRSDFDVTNSVQVSSPAAVLAAVEALYRPTWPGLSMDPVARAFEHFERLFAGKVAGYHGVDTVYHDRQHTLDITLALARLIVGYERQQEESSRLGGARAVVGLVTGLFHDVGYLRRADDKDSRNGAEFTRTHVSRGARFLQEYLPVLGFRSWVPVASEIIHFTGYEVPFARIEETVSDARDITVGHLLGTADMIAQMADRCYLEKCRDRLYAEFV
;
A
#
# COMPACT_ATOMS: atom_id res chain seq x y z
N MET A 1 -3.47 -33.56 -6.15
CA MET A 1 -2.45 -33.11 -5.18
C MET A 1 -2.85 -31.72 -4.71
N THR A 2 -3.29 -31.58 -3.46
CA THR A 2 -3.54 -30.27 -2.85
C THR A 2 -2.18 -29.58 -2.68
N SER A 3 -1.87 -28.62 -3.55
CA SER A 3 -0.68 -27.79 -3.40
C SER A 3 -0.71 -27.13 -2.03
N THR A 4 0.28 -27.41 -1.18
CA THR A 4 0.45 -26.72 0.11
C THR A 4 0.76 -25.25 -0.20
N ARG A 5 -0.23 -24.36 -0.01
CA ARG A 5 -0.01 -22.92 -0.15
C ARG A 5 1.05 -22.47 0.86
N ARG A 6 2.07 -21.76 0.38
CA ARG A 6 3.17 -21.25 1.19
C ARG A 6 2.76 -19.95 1.89
N SER A 7 3.27 -19.71 3.09
CA SER A 7 2.89 -18.57 3.91
C SER A 7 3.50 -17.25 3.45
N ASP A 8 4.49 -17.29 2.56
CA ASP A 8 5.20 -16.14 2.01
C ASP A 8 4.83 -15.87 0.53
N PHE A 9 3.78 -16.53 0.02
CA PHE A 9 3.26 -16.34 -1.34
C PHE A 9 1.81 -15.84 -1.32
N ASP A 10 1.45 -15.14 -2.40
CA ASP A 10 0.12 -14.57 -2.62
C ASP A 10 -1.00 -15.64 -2.67
N VAL A 11 -2.25 -15.18 -2.80
CA VAL A 11 -3.42 -16.07 -2.85
C VAL A 11 -3.36 -17.18 -3.91
N THR A 12 -2.68 -16.91 -5.03
CA THR A 12 -2.50 -17.86 -6.13
C THR A 12 -1.28 -18.77 -5.98
N ASN A 13 -0.49 -18.58 -4.92
CA ASN A 13 0.77 -19.29 -4.64
C ASN A 13 1.85 -19.10 -5.74
N SER A 14 1.78 -18.02 -6.52
CA SER A 14 2.63 -17.78 -7.69
C SER A 14 3.66 -16.66 -7.49
N VAL A 15 3.37 -15.66 -6.65
CA VAL A 15 4.25 -14.53 -6.36
C VAL A 15 4.67 -14.57 -4.90
N GLN A 16 5.98 -14.47 -4.63
CA GLN A 16 6.51 -14.41 -3.28
C GLN A 16 6.32 -13.00 -2.70
N VAL A 17 5.33 -12.82 -1.83
CA VAL A 17 4.96 -11.52 -1.24
C VAL A 17 5.85 -11.11 -0.08
N SER A 18 6.85 -11.92 0.29
CA SER A 18 7.96 -11.50 1.16
C SER A 18 9.15 -10.88 0.40
N SER A 19 9.09 -10.82 -0.93
CA SER A 19 10.15 -10.31 -1.80
C SER A 19 9.69 -9.06 -2.58
N PRO A 20 10.22 -7.86 -2.28
CA PRO A 20 9.91 -6.63 -3.03
C PRO A 20 10.15 -6.79 -4.54
N ALA A 21 11.23 -7.47 -4.92
CA ALA A 21 11.59 -7.69 -6.32
C ALA A 21 10.57 -8.59 -7.04
N ALA A 22 10.09 -9.65 -6.39
CA ALA A 22 9.09 -10.55 -6.98
C ALA A 22 7.74 -9.83 -7.18
N VAL A 23 7.33 -9.01 -6.21
CA VAL A 23 6.10 -8.22 -6.32
C VAL A 23 6.23 -7.12 -7.37
N LEU A 24 7.35 -6.39 -7.43
CA LEU A 24 7.61 -5.40 -8.49
C LEU A 24 7.52 -6.03 -9.88
N ALA A 25 8.17 -7.17 -10.11
CA ALA A 25 8.11 -7.87 -11.40
C ALA A 25 6.67 -8.26 -11.78
N ALA A 26 5.86 -8.73 -10.81
CA ALA A 26 4.46 -9.05 -11.04
C ALA A 26 3.61 -7.80 -11.35
N VAL A 27 3.86 -6.69 -10.66
CA VAL A 27 3.23 -5.39 -10.94
C VAL A 27 3.56 -4.93 -12.36
N GLU A 28 4.84 -4.96 -12.76
CA GLU A 28 5.25 -4.56 -14.11
C GLU A 28 4.60 -5.42 -15.20
N ALA A 29 4.48 -6.73 -14.98
CA ALA A 29 3.80 -7.64 -15.89
C ALA A 29 2.30 -7.32 -16.06
N LEU A 30 1.66 -6.73 -15.03
CA LEU A 30 0.28 -6.27 -15.09
C LEU A 30 0.14 -4.89 -15.75
N TYR A 31 1.05 -3.96 -15.42
CA TYR A 31 0.95 -2.55 -15.83
C TYR A 31 1.40 -2.33 -17.28
N ARG A 32 2.50 -2.95 -17.73
CA ARG A 32 3.07 -2.71 -19.07
C ARG A 32 2.08 -3.01 -20.22
N PRO A 33 1.30 -4.10 -20.21
CA PRO A 33 0.30 -4.35 -21.26
C PRO A 33 -0.91 -3.41 -21.16
N THR A 34 -1.20 -2.86 -19.98
CA THR A 34 -2.37 -2.01 -19.74
C THR A 34 -2.09 -0.56 -20.13
N TRP A 35 -0.90 -0.05 -19.82
CA TRP A 35 -0.44 1.28 -20.23
C TRP A 35 0.95 1.20 -20.89
N PRO A 36 1.04 0.86 -22.19
CA PRO A 36 2.33 0.65 -22.86
C PRO A 36 3.28 1.86 -22.88
N GLY A 37 2.72 3.08 -22.81
CA GLY A 37 3.50 4.32 -22.76
C GLY A 37 3.87 4.82 -21.36
N LEU A 38 3.44 4.12 -20.30
CA LEU A 38 3.70 4.50 -18.92
C LEU A 38 5.10 4.04 -18.50
N SER A 39 5.92 4.96 -18.00
CA SER A 39 7.19 4.59 -17.35
C SER A 39 6.92 3.89 -16.02
N MET A 40 7.59 2.75 -15.80
CA MET A 40 7.59 2.03 -14.52
C MET A 40 8.68 2.49 -13.56
N ASP A 41 9.56 3.41 -13.98
CA ASP A 41 10.67 3.90 -13.15
C ASP A 41 10.21 4.50 -11.80
N PRO A 42 9.10 5.27 -11.72
CA PRO A 42 8.64 5.77 -10.44
C PRO A 42 8.18 4.66 -9.49
N VAL A 43 7.59 3.58 -10.02
CA VAL A 43 7.19 2.41 -9.24
C VAL A 43 8.43 1.67 -8.75
N ALA A 44 9.41 1.42 -9.62
CA ALA A 44 10.67 0.78 -9.23
C ALA A 44 11.41 1.56 -8.13
N ARG A 45 11.50 2.90 -8.27
CA ARG A 45 12.06 3.79 -7.24
C ARG A 45 11.27 3.73 -5.92
N ALA A 46 9.94 3.63 -5.99
CA ALA A 46 9.11 3.46 -4.81
C ALA A 46 9.38 2.15 -4.06
N PHE A 47 9.54 1.03 -4.77
CA PHE A 47 9.91 -0.25 -4.18
C PHE A 47 11.31 -0.23 -3.55
N GLU A 48 12.30 0.36 -4.21
CA GLU A 48 13.65 0.52 -3.65
C GLU A 48 13.62 1.37 -2.36
N HIS A 49 12.86 2.47 -2.37
CA HIS A 49 12.72 3.32 -1.21
C HIS A 49 11.99 2.60 -0.07
N PHE A 50 10.90 1.89 -0.37
CA PHE A 50 10.15 1.07 0.58
C PHE A 50 11.08 0.07 1.29
N GLU A 51 11.90 -0.67 0.54
CA GLU A 51 12.83 -1.65 1.13
C GLU A 51 13.82 -0.99 2.09
N ARG A 52 14.42 0.13 1.68
CA ARG A 52 15.36 0.88 2.52
C ARG A 52 14.68 1.46 3.76
N LEU A 53 13.48 2.01 3.59
CA LEU A 53 12.71 2.67 4.64
C LEU A 53 12.30 1.67 5.73
N PHE A 54 11.65 0.57 5.34
CA PHE A 54 11.23 -0.49 6.27
C PHE A 54 12.41 -1.24 6.90
N ALA A 55 13.60 -1.16 6.32
CA ALA A 55 14.84 -1.66 6.91
C ALA A 55 15.56 -0.66 7.83
N GLY A 56 15.04 0.56 8.02
CA GLY A 56 15.67 1.60 8.85
C GLY A 56 16.93 2.19 8.24
N LYS A 57 17.07 2.10 6.91
CA LYS A 57 18.23 2.62 6.14
C LYS A 57 17.98 4.01 5.55
N VAL A 58 16.83 4.62 5.87
CA VAL A 58 16.49 6.01 5.51
C VAL A 58 16.64 6.87 6.75
N ALA A 59 17.41 7.95 6.64
CA ALA A 59 17.67 8.85 7.76
C ALA A 59 16.36 9.40 8.33
N GLY A 60 16.27 9.46 9.66
CA GLY A 60 15.09 9.95 10.37
C GLY A 60 14.02 8.89 10.64
N TYR A 61 14.18 7.64 10.16
CA TYR A 61 13.24 6.54 10.39
C TYR A 61 13.91 5.35 11.07
N HIS A 62 13.18 4.72 11.99
CA HIS A 62 13.50 3.38 12.46
C HIS A 62 13.02 2.35 11.43
N GLY A 63 13.63 1.16 11.45
CA GLY A 63 13.10 0.02 10.72
C GLY A 63 11.77 -0.45 11.32
N VAL A 64 11.00 -1.18 10.52
CA VAL A 64 9.71 -1.73 10.96
C VAL A 64 9.89 -2.62 12.19
N ASP A 65 9.13 -2.33 13.24
CA ASP A 65 9.15 -3.05 14.52
C ASP A 65 7.75 -3.51 14.98
N THR A 66 6.76 -3.37 14.09
CA THR A 66 5.48 -4.09 14.10
C THR A 66 5.68 -5.55 13.66
N VAL A 67 4.81 -6.44 14.14
CA VAL A 67 4.91 -7.89 13.91
C VAL A 67 3.90 -8.41 12.87
N TYR A 68 2.80 -7.69 12.68
CA TYR A 68 1.75 -7.95 11.71
C TYR A 68 1.82 -6.96 10.54
N HIS A 69 1.80 -5.66 10.82
CA HIS A 69 1.90 -4.61 9.79
C HIS A 69 3.35 -4.48 9.31
N ASP A 70 3.84 -5.56 8.69
CA ASP A 70 5.22 -5.76 8.28
C ASP A 70 5.39 -5.62 6.75
N ARG A 71 6.61 -5.86 6.26
CA ARG A 71 6.91 -5.79 4.82
C ARG A 71 6.07 -6.77 4.00
N GLN A 72 5.84 -7.98 4.50
CA GLN A 72 5.09 -8.99 3.76
C GLN A 72 3.62 -8.58 3.62
N HIS A 73 3.03 -8.07 4.69
CA HIS A 73 1.66 -7.54 4.69
C HIS A 73 1.51 -6.43 3.63
N THR A 74 2.38 -5.42 3.65
CA THR A 74 2.31 -4.32 2.69
C THR A 74 2.49 -4.78 1.23
N LEU A 75 3.40 -5.71 0.99
CA LEU A 75 3.68 -6.23 -0.35
C LEU A 75 2.52 -7.08 -0.92
N ASP A 76 1.83 -7.86 -0.09
CA ASP A 76 0.66 -8.65 -0.53
C ASP A 76 -0.50 -7.72 -0.91
N ILE A 77 -0.78 -6.70 -0.08
CA ILE A 77 -1.78 -5.66 -0.38
C ILE A 77 -1.43 -4.90 -1.64
N THR A 78 -0.17 -4.52 -1.82
CA THR A 78 0.30 -3.82 -3.03
C THR A 78 0.05 -4.65 -4.30
N LEU A 79 0.30 -5.97 -4.25
CA LEU A 79 0.01 -6.86 -5.37
C LEU A 79 -1.49 -7.00 -5.65
N ALA A 80 -2.30 -7.13 -4.59
CA ALA A 80 -3.75 -7.19 -4.72
C ALA A 80 -4.31 -5.90 -5.32
N LEU A 81 -3.83 -4.74 -4.87
CA LEU A 81 -4.19 -3.44 -5.41
C LEU A 81 -3.82 -3.30 -6.88
N ALA A 82 -2.60 -3.71 -7.27
CA ALA A 82 -2.18 -3.70 -8.67
C ALA A 82 -3.13 -4.50 -9.58
N ARG A 83 -3.56 -5.68 -9.11
CA ARG A 83 -4.53 -6.54 -9.81
C ARG A 83 -5.90 -5.88 -9.91
N LEU A 84 -6.37 -5.24 -8.84
CA LEU A 84 -7.65 -4.53 -8.82
C LEU A 84 -7.66 -3.31 -9.75
N ILE A 85 -6.63 -2.46 -9.70
CA ILE A 85 -6.49 -1.27 -10.56
C ILE A 85 -6.47 -1.70 -12.04
N VAL A 86 -5.64 -2.69 -12.40
CA VAL A 86 -5.55 -3.19 -13.78
C VAL A 86 -6.84 -3.88 -14.23
N GLY A 87 -7.46 -4.66 -13.35
CA GLY A 87 -8.74 -5.30 -13.62
C GLY A 87 -9.86 -4.28 -13.89
N TYR A 88 -9.92 -3.22 -13.08
CA TYR A 88 -10.86 -2.11 -13.24
C TYR A 88 -10.62 -1.38 -14.56
N GLU A 89 -9.38 -0.93 -14.83
CA GLU A 89 -9.03 -0.20 -16.06
C GLU A 89 -9.45 -0.95 -17.33
N ARG A 90 -9.24 -2.27 -17.37
CA ARG A 90 -9.52 -3.10 -18.55
C ARG A 90 -11.01 -3.36 -18.79
N GLN A 91 -11.84 -3.27 -17.76
CA GLN A 91 -13.27 -3.58 -17.83
C GLN A 91 -14.16 -2.34 -17.96
N GLN A 92 -13.63 -1.17 -17.64
CA GLN A 92 -14.42 0.06 -17.59
C GLN A 92 -14.44 0.79 -18.93
N GLU A 93 -15.54 1.52 -19.12
CA GLU A 93 -15.72 2.47 -20.22
C GLU A 93 -14.65 3.56 -20.18
N GLU A 94 -14.31 4.11 -21.35
CA GLU A 94 -13.19 5.05 -21.50
C GLU A 94 -13.25 6.25 -20.55
N SER A 95 -14.44 6.80 -20.30
CA SER A 95 -14.65 7.94 -19.38
C SER A 95 -14.37 7.60 -17.92
N SER A 96 -14.51 6.33 -17.53
CA SER A 96 -14.30 5.85 -16.16
C SER A 96 -12.90 5.27 -15.93
N ARG A 97 -12.12 5.08 -17.01
CA ARG A 97 -10.73 4.60 -16.88
C ARG A 97 -9.89 5.55 -16.04
N LEU A 98 -9.07 4.95 -15.19
CA LEU A 98 -8.23 5.63 -14.22
C LEU A 98 -7.11 6.40 -14.92
N GLY A 99 -6.54 5.79 -15.96
CA GLY A 99 -5.34 6.28 -16.64
C GLY A 99 -4.05 6.01 -15.87
N GLY A 100 -2.93 5.99 -16.58
CA GLY A 100 -1.65 5.49 -16.05
C GLY A 100 -1.08 6.30 -14.87
N ALA A 101 -1.17 7.63 -14.90
CA ALA A 101 -0.64 8.47 -13.80
C ALA A 101 -1.35 8.20 -12.47
N ARG A 102 -2.68 8.11 -12.50
CA ARG A 102 -3.52 7.77 -11.35
C ARG A 102 -3.25 6.35 -10.85
N ALA A 103 -3.10 5.40 -11.78
CA ALA A 103 -2.76 4.01 -11.45
C ALA A 103 -1.42 3.93 -10.69
N VAL A 104 -0.38 4.63 -11.15
CA VAL A 104 0.93 4.69 -10.44
C VAL A 104 0.78 5.30 -9.06
N VAL A 105 0.09 6.43 -8.95
CA VAL A 105 -0.09 7.12 -7.66
C VAL A 105 -0.88 6.24 -6.69
N GLY A 106 -1.99 5.63 -7.14
CA GLY A 106 -2.77 4.70 -6.33
C GLY A 106 -1.93 3.53 -5.82
N LEU A 107 -1.10 2.94 -6.68
CA LEU A 107 -0.19 1.87 -6.29
C LEU A 107 0.86 2.32 -5.28
N VAL A 108 1.48 3.49 -5.49
CA VAL A 108 2.47 4.05 -4.56
C VAL A 108 1.81 4.36 -3.22
N THR A 109 0.61 4.93 -3.21
CA THR A 109 -0.17 5.13 -1.97
C THR A 109 -0.40 3.80 -1.25
N GLY A 110 -0.77 2.74 -1.98
CA GLY A 110 -0.93 1.39 -1.40
C GLY A 110 0.38 0.79 -0.87
N LEU A 111 1.51 0.99 -1.55
CA LEU A 111 2.82 0.54 -1.06
C LEU A 111 3.24 1.22 0.25
N PHE A 112 2.68 2.39 0.56
CA PHE A 112 2.99 3.15 1.75
C PHE A 112 1.78 3.34 2.68
N HIS A 113 0.68 2.58 2.53
CA HIS A 113 -0.52 2.79 3.34
C HIS A 113 -0.24 2.65 4.85
N ASP A 114 0.62 1.70 5.21
CA ASP A 114 1.04 1.40 6.58
C ASP A 114 2.34 2.07 7.02
N VAL A 115 2.94 2.92 6.17
CA VAL A 115 4.24 3.54 6.48
C VAL A 115 4.19 4.36 7.79
N GLY A 116 3.01 4.82 8.19
CA GLY A 116 2.83 5.56 9.42
C GLY A 116 3.02 4.76 10.71
N TYR A 117 3.11 3.43 10.65
CA TYR A 117 3.59 2.62 11.77
C TYR A 117 5.08 2.82 12.03
N LEU A 118 5.87 3.22 11.03
CA LEU A 118 7.29 3.45 11.24
C LEU A 118 7.50 4.62 12.20
N ARG A 119 8.33 4.38 13.22
CA ARG A 119 8.76 5.42 14.13
C ARG A 119 9.75 6.34 13.46
N ARG A 120 9.59 7.64 13.69
CA ARG A 120 10.57 8.66 13.34
C ARG A 120 11.59 8.77 14.47
N ALA A 121 12.79 9.25 14.16
CA ALA A 121 13.87 9.39 15.14
C ALA A 121 13.53 10.36 16.30
N ASP A 122 12.52 11.21 16.11
CA ASP A 122 11.99 12.14 17.12
C ASP A 122 10.81 11.58 17.93
N ASP A 123 10.29 10.38 17.62
CA ASP A 123 9.21 9.71 18.36
C ASP A 123 9.73 9.06 19.68
N LYS A 124 10.36 9.86 20.54
CA LYS A 124 11.10 9.42 21.75
C LYS A 124 10.25 8.72 22.80
N ASP A 125 8.95 9.03 22.83
CA ASP A 125 8.02 8.51 23.84
C ASP A 125 7.38 7.16 23.43
N SER A 126 7.63 6.69 22.19
CA SER A 126 7.07 5.44 21.66
C SER A 126 8.03 4.27 21.79
N ARG A 127 7.54 3.11 22.25
CA ARG A 127 8.36 1.90 22.40
C ARG A 127 8.51 1.14 21.09
N ASN A 128 7.44 1.08 20.31
CA ASN A 128 7.37 0.44 18.99
C ASN A 128 6.31 1.13 18.11
N GLY A 129 6.26 0.77 16.84
CA GLY A 129 5.36 1.36 15.85
C GLY A 129 3.87 1.12 16.12
N ALA A 130 3.50 0.04 16.80
CA ALA A 130 2.11 -0.31 17.05
C ALA A 130 1.36 0.74 17.90
N GLU A 131 2.08 1.53 18.70
CA GLU A 131 1.50 2.66 19.43
C GLU A 131 0.85 3.71 18.51
N PHE A 132 1.22 3.73 17.22
CA PHE A 132 0.66 4.63 16.22
C PHE A 132 -0.62 4.12 15.55
N THR A 133 -1.16 2.95 15.90
CA THR A 133 -2.33 2.34 15.24
C THR A 133 -3.50 3.31 15.05
N ARG A 134 -3.75 4.23 15.99
CA ARG A 134 -4.86 5.19 15.90
C ARG A 134 -4.61 6.37 14.94
N THR A 135 -3.39 6.53 14.46
CA THR A 135 -2.92 7.71 13.69
C THR A 135 -2.01 7.34 12.51
N HIS A 136 -1.80 6.05 12.25
CA HIS A 136 -0.85 5.57 11.25
C HIS A 136 -1.23 6.03 9.84
N VAL A 137 -2.53 6.17 9.54
CA VAL A 137 -2.97 6.62 8.23
C VAL A 137 -2.70 8.10 8.04
N SER A 138 -3.01 8.93 9.04
CA SER A 138 -2.62 10.35 9.04
C SER A 138 -1.10 10.54 8.96
N ARG A 139 -0.32 9.66 9.61
CA ARG A 139 1.15 9.67 9.53
C ARG A 139 1.62 9.27 8.13
N GLY A 140 0.98 8.28 7.50
CA GLY A 140 1.23 7.87 6.12
C GLY A 140 0.90 8.98 5.11
N ALA A 141 -0.21 9.69 5.31
CA ALA A 141 -0.57 10.85 4.50
C ALA A 141 0.53 11.94 4.53
N ARG A 142 1.10 12.23 5.70
CA ARG A 142 2.23 13.17 5.85
C ARG A 142 3.48 12.67 5.15
N PHE A 143 3.80 11.37 5.24
CA PHE A 143 4.91 10.79 4.48
C PHE A 143 4.70 10.99 2.97
N LEU A 144 3.50 10.74 2.45
CA LEU A 144 3.19 10.93 1.02
C LEU A 144 3.30 12.40 0.58
N GLN A 145 2.98 13.36 1.44
CA GLN A 145 3.17 14.79 1.17
C GLN A 145 4.65 15.14 0.91
N GLU A 146 5.57 14.47 1.60
CA GLU A 146 7.01 14.63 1.44
C GLU A 146 7.55 13.80 0.25
N TYR A 147 7.07 12.56 0.10
CA TYR A 147 7.65 11.59 -0.82
C TYR A 147 7.16 11.71 -2.27
N LEU A 148 5.88 11.98 -2.50
CA LEU A 148 5.35 12.10 -3.87
C LEU A 148 6.03 13.21 -4.70
N PRO A 149 6.38 14.39 -4.14
CA PRO A 149 7.19 15.36 -4.85
C PRO A 149 8.56 14.83 -5.30
N VAL A 150 9.23 13.99 -4.49
CA VAL A 150 10.52 13.36 -4.81
C VAL A 150 10.38 12.35 -5.96
N LEU A 151 9.21 11.74 -6.09
CA LEU A 151 8.86 10.86 -7.22
C LEU A 151 8.37 11.61 -8.47
N GLY A 152 8.16 12.92 -8.40
CA GLY A 152 7.65 13.71 -9.52
C GLY A 152 6.12 13.82 -9.58
N PHE A 153 5.41 13.40 -8.53
CA PHE A 153 3.94 13.41 -8.44
C PHE A 153 3.41 14.46 -7.46
N ARG A 154 4.07 15.63 -7.35
CA ARG A 154 3.66 16.71 -6.43
C ARG A 154 2.18 17.11 -6.58
N SER A 155 1.66 17.16 -7.80
CA SER A 155 0.25 17.52 -8.06
C SER A 155 -0.75 16.53 -7.49
N TRP A 156 -0.33 15.30 -7.20
CA TRP A 156 -1.17 14.24 -6.65
C TRP A 156 -1.20 14.22 -5.13
N VAL A 157 -0.37 15.01 -4.46
CA VAL A 157 -0.32 15.07 -2.99
C VAL A 157 -1.70 15.28 -2.36
N PRO A 158 -2.53 16.25 -2.80
CA PRO A 158 -3.85 16.44 -2.19
C PRO A 158 -4.72 15.19 -2.28
N VAL A 159 -4.73 14.52 -3.44
CA VAL A 159 -5.53 13.31 -3.64
C VAL A 159 -4.98 12.14 -2.83
N ALA A 160 -3.67 11.88 -2.91
CA ALA A 160 -3.04 10.76 -2.23
C ALA A 160 -3.15 10.84 -0.69
N SER A 161 -3.06 12.06 -0.14
CA SER A 161 -3.26 12.31 1.29
C SER A 161 -4.69 12.03 1.76
N GLU A 162 -5.68 12.11 0.87
CA GLU A 162 -7.07 11.81 1.20
C GLU A 162 -7.39 10.33 0.97
N ILE A 163 -7.03 9.77 -0.20
CA ILE A 163 -7.44 8.40 -0.54
C ILE A 163 -6.74 7.31 0.30
N ILE A 164 -5.58 7.62 0.91
CA ILE A 164 -4.95 6.70 1.88
C ILE A 164 -5.88 6.44 3.07
N HIS A 165 -6.77 7.37 3.43
CA HIS A 165 -7.72 7.20 4.52
C HIS A 165 -8.80 6.13 4.27
N PHE A 166 -8.91 5.58 3.07
CA PHE A 166 -9.74 4.40 2.83
C PHE A 166 -9.19 3.10 3.46
N THR A 167 -7.94 3.08 3.95
CA THR A 167 -7.35 1.91 4.64
C THR A 167 -7.53 1.94 6.16
N GLY A 168 -8.21 2.95 6.72
CA GLY A 168 -8.39 3.02 8.16
C GLY A 168 -9.69 3.69 8.57
N TYR A 169 -9.86 3.79 9.88
CA TYR A 169 -11.06 4.33 10.51
C TYR A 169 -10.89 5.78 11.01
N GLU A 170 -9.77 6.42 10.68
CA GLU A 170 -9.44 7.77 11.15
C GLU A 170 -10.38 8.85 10.58
N VAL A 171 -10.82 8.68 9.34
CA VAL A 171 -11.68 9.63 8.62
C VAL A 171 -12.88 8.88 8.05
N PRO A 172 -14.13 9.32 8.31
CA PRO A 172 -15.31 8.74 7.67
C PRO A 172 -15.26 8.89 6.15
N PHE A 173 -15.62 7.85 5.39
CA PHE A 173 -15.55 7.88 3.92
C PHE A 173 -16.34 9.04 3.29
N ALA A 174 -17.51 9.38 3.84
CA ALA A 174 -18.30 10.52 3.36
C ALA A 174 -17.49 11.85 3.38
N ARG A 175 -16.61 12.04 4.36
CA ARG A 175 -15.76 13.23 4.46
C ARG A 175 -14.62 13.22 3.43
N ILE A 176 -14.12 12.05 3.08
CA ILE A 176 -13.15 11.88 1.99
C ILE A 176 -13.82 12.23 0.65
N GLU A 177 -15.05 11.74 0.45
CA GLU A 177 -15.87 11.98 -0.74
C GLU A 177 -16.31 13.44 -0.92
N GLU A 178 -16.45 14.18 0.18
CA GLU A 178 -16.65 15.65 0.15
C GLU A 178 -15.41 16.41 -0.34
N THR A 179 -14.21 15.86 -0.14
CA THR A 179 -12.92 16.52 -0.43
C THR A 179 -12.39 16.17 -1.82
N VAL A 180 -12.50 14.90 -2.22
CA VAL A 180 -11.96 14.40 -3.49
C VAL A 180 -13.05 14.42 -4.56
N SER A 181 -12.92 15.34 -5.52
CA SER A 181 -13.99 15.64 -6.49
C SER A 181 -14.06 14.71 -7.71
N ASP A 182 -12.95 14.09 -8.13
CA ASP A 182 -12.94 13.18 -9.28
C ASP A 182 -13.32 11.77 -8.81
N ALA A 183 -14.41 11.23 -9.36
CA ALA A 183 -14.92 9.90 -9.00
C ALA A 183 -13.90 8.78 -9.25
N ARG A 184 -12.94 8.97 -10.16
CA ARG A 184 -11.87 8.00 -10.41
C ARG A 184 -10.86 7.95 -9.28
N ASP A 185 -10.63 9.07 -8.61
CA ASP A 185 -9.76 9.14 -7.43
C ASP A 185 -10.42 8.47 -6.23
N ILE A 186 -11.73 8.72 -6.01
CA ILE A 186 -12.55 7.98 -5.06
C ILE A 186 -12.54 6.48 -5.36
N THR A 187 -12.61 6.11 -6.63
CA THR A 187 -12.53 4.70 -7.03
C THR A 187 -11.20 4.08 -6.62
N VAL A 188 -10.06 4.76 -6.85
CA VAL A 188 -8.76 4.25 -6.39
C VAL A 188 -8.72 4.08 -4.87
N GLY A 189 -9.30 5.02 -4.11
CA GLY A 189 -9.45 4.89 -2.66
C GLY A 189 -10.21 3.62 -2.26
N HIS A 190 -11.37 3.37 -2.89
CA HIS A 190 -12.14 2.14 -2.67
C HIS A 190 -11.37 0.87 -3.05
N LEU A 191 -10.64 0.87 -4.17
CA LEU A 191 -9.81 -0.26 -4.58
C LEU A 191 -8.68 -0.51 -3.58
N LEU A 192 -8.08 0.55 -3.03
CA LEU A 192 -7.04 0.48 -1.99
C LEU A 192 -7.58 -0.11 -0.69
N GLY A 193 -8.66 0.44 -0.13
CA GLY A 193 -9.30 -0.12 1.08
C GLY A 193 -9.79 -1.55 0.87
N THR A 194 -10.27 -1.88 -0.33
CA THR A 194 -10.64 -3.26 -0.69
C THR A 194 -9.41 -4.17 -0.71
N ALA A 195 -8.31 -3.75 -1.33
CA ALA A 195 -7.07 -4.53 -1.41
C ALA A 195 -6.54 -4.87 0.00
N ASP A 196 -6.53 -3.88 0.89
CA ASP A 196 -6.10 -4.01 2.27
C ASP A 196 -6.89 -5.13 3.00
N MET A 197 -8.22 -5.10 2.89
CA MET A 197 -9.08 -6.11 3.52
C MET A 197 -8.97 -7.50 2.87
N ILE A 198 -9.05 -7.58 1.54
CA ILE A 198 -9.12 -8.90 0.88
C ILE A 198 -7.78 -9.62 0.88
N ALA A 199 -6.65 -8.90 0.78
CA ALA A 199 -5.33 -9.52 0.73
C ALA A 199 -4.99 -10.14 2.09
N GLN A 200 -5.21 -9.38 3.19
CA GLN A 200 -4.96 -9.93 4.52
C GLN A 200 -5.83 -11.17 4.80
N MET A 201 -7.11 -11.15 4.45
CA MET A 201 -8.02 -12.28 4.67
C MET A 201 -7.68 -13.49 3.78
N ALA A 202 -7.02 -13.26 2.65
CA ALA A 202 -6.61 -14.29 1.71
C ALA A 202 -5.23 -14.90 2.04
N ASP A 203 -4.48 -14.28 2.97
CA ASP A 203 -3.22 -14.79 3.48
C ASP A 203 -3.44 -16.19 4.06
N ARG A 204 -2.59 -17.14 3.65
CA ARG A 204 -2.67 -18.53 4.10
C ARG A 204 -2.63 -18.65 5.63
N CYS A 205 -1.94 -17.75 6.29
CA CYS A 205 -1.75 -17.71 7.72
C CYS A 205 -2.54 -16.59 8.40
N TYR A 206 -3.63 -16.08 7.79
CA TYR A 206 -4.37 -14.94 8.33
C TYR A 206 -4.77 -15.14 9.80
N LEU A 207 -5.39 -16.27 10.15
CA LEU A 207 -5.84 -16.53 11.53
C LEU A 207 -4.68 -16.69 12.50
N GLU A 208 -3.60 -17.36 12.09
CA GLU A 208 -2.38 -17.50 12.88
C GLU A 208 -1.70 -16.15 13.10
N LYS A 209 -1.60 -15.32 12.06
CA LYS A 209 -1.08 -13.95 12.14
C LYS A 209 -1.95 -13.07 13.02
N CYS A 210 -3.28 -13.19 12.96
CA CYS A 210 -4.18 -12.46 13.85
C CYS A 210 -3.95 -12.81 15.32
N ARG A 211 -3.86 -14.11 15.63
CA ARG A 211 -3.65 -14.61 17.00
C ARG A 211 -2.26 -14.27 17.54
N ASP A 212 -1.22 -14.55 16.76
CA ASP A 212 0.16 -14.56 17.25
C ASP A 212 0.91 -13.24 16.99
N ARG A 213 0.40 -12.38 16.10
CA ARG A 213 1.07 -11.14 15.70
C ARG A 213 0.18 -9.92 15.90
N LEU A 214 -1.00 -9.86 15.26
CA LEU A 214 -1.87 -8.69 15.31
C LEU A 214 -2.33 -8.38 16.73
N TYR A 215 -2.75 -9.40 17.50
CA TYR A 215 -3.14 -9.20 18.90
C TYR A 215 -2.01 -8.58 19.74
N ALA A 216 -0.76 -8.96 19.49
CA ALA A 216 0.41 -8.44 20.20
C ALA A 216 0.70 -6.96 19.90
N GLU A 217 0.18 -6.42 18.80
CA GLU A 217 0.27 -4.99 18.49
C GLU A 217 -0.73 -4.14 19.26
N PHE A 218 -1.75 -4.76 19.87
CA PHE A 218 -2.82 -4.07 20.59
C PHE A 218 -2.71 -4.15 22.13
N VAL A 219 -1.70 -4.84 22.68
CA VAL A 219 -1.56 -5.11 24.12
C VAL A 219 -0.24 -4.61 24.73
#